data_AF-A0A920GTI8-F1
#
_entry.id   AF-A0A920GTI8-F1
#
_cell.length_a   1.000
_cell.length_b   1.000
_cell.length_c   1.000
_cell.angle_alpha   90.00
_cell.angle_beta   90.00
_cell.angle_gamma   90.00
#
_symmetry.space_group_name_H-M   'P 1'
#
loop_
_entity.id
_entity.type
_entity.pdbx_description
1 polymer ?
#
loop_
_entity_poly.entity_id
_entity_poly.type
_entity_poly.pdbx_seq_one_letter_code
_entity_poly.pdbx_strand_id
1 'polypeptide(L)'
;MSNKLNRRALLKTGAAAVGTIAAPSILSANVVFNKPMVAALNAPAGDPTNVSIARIPELMKKNAGLDLNLQVFPPNSLGNDVNVLESVQNGFVDISSNATAQFSVFDDIFAFADLPYAVPSWDAAMKLFKSDLWKEQTEKFEAAVPTLKVLPPVGAGGFRLLWNDDRPLKTPADVNGLKFRSTRSPIGQALFKAWNGNPTPISFLKHKRR
;
A
#
# COMPACT_ATOMS: atom_id res chain seq x y z
N MET A 1 -42.42 -12.24 13.91
CA MET A 1 -42.06 -11.03 14.68
C MET A 1 -40.62 -11.17 15.16
N SER A 2 -39.70 -10.42 14.56
CA SER A 2 -38.25 -10.53 14.78
C SER A 2 -37.83 -9.57 15.89
N ASN A 3 -37.32 -10.09 17.01
CA ASN A 3 -36.70 -9.28 18.05
C ASN A 3 -35.24 -9.01 17.69
N LYS A 4 -34.98 -7.80 17.15
CA LYS A 4 -33.63 -7.28 16.96
C LYS A 4 -33.05 -6.86 18.32
N LEU A 5 -32.10 -7.62 18.84
CA LEU A 5 -31.31 -7.19 19.99
C LEU A 5 -30.37 -6.04 19.58
N ASN A 6 -30.57 -4.90 20.21
CA ASN A 6 -29.89 -3.64 19.89
C ASN A 6 -28.57 -3.55 20.68
N ARG A 7 -27.46 -3.17 20.01
CA ARG A 7 -26.08 -3.16 20.54
C ARG A 7 -25.88 -2.32 21.83
N ARG A 8 -26.86 -1.48 22.19
CA ARG A 8 -26.84 -0.66 23.42
C ARG A 8 -27.30 -1.39 24.69
N ALA A 9 -27.93 -2.57 24.60
CA ALA A 9 -28.36 -3.33 25.79
C ALA A 9 -27.22 -4.14 26.44
N LEU A 10 -26.16 -4.45 25.69
CA LEU A 10 -25.06 -5.30 26.15
C LEU A 10 -24.05 -4.59 27.07
N LEU A 11 -24.11 -3.26 27.16
CA LEU A 11 -23.13 -2.45 27.91
C LEU A 11 -23.62 -1.97 29.29
N LYS A 12 -24.82 -2.36 29.75
CA LYS A 12 -25.38 -1.90 31.04
C LYS A 12 -25.58 -2.98 32.11
N THR A 13 -25.16 -4.22 31.87
CA THR A 13 -25.23 -5.28 32.90
C THR A 13 -23.92 -6.03 32.96
N GLY A 14 -23.24 -5.98 34.10
CA GLY A 14 -22.08 -6.84 34.38
C GLY A 14 -20.88 -6.18 35.06
N ALA A 15 -21.10 -5.37 36.09
CA ALA A 15 -20.11 -5.24 37.15
C ALA A 15 -20.40 -6.32 38.22
N ALA A 16 -19.33 -6.93 38.74
CA ALA A 16 -19.26 -7.90 39.84
C ALA A 16 -19.36 -9.40 39.49
N ALA A 17 -18.20 -10.01 39.21
CA ALA A 17 -17.76 -11.26 39.84
C ALA A 17 -16.23 -11.42 39.65
N VAL A 18 -15.49 -11.19 40.72
CA VAL A 18 -14.07 -11.55 40.85
C VAL A 18 -13.99 -13.05 41.16
N GLY A 19 -13.13 -13.79 40.46
CA GLY A 19 -12.65 -15.10 40.91
C GLY A 19 -12.74 -16.21 39.87
N THR A 20 -11.71 -16.33 39.03
CA THR A 20 -10.86 -17.54 38.87
C THR A 20 -10.04 -17.41 37.59
N ILE A 21 -8.73 -17.39 37.76
CA ILE A 21 -7.76 -17.59 36.69
C ILE A 21 -7.90 -19.05 36.25
N ALA A 22 -8.57 -19.28 35.13
CA ALA A 22 -8.44 -20.49 34.34
C ALA A 22 -8.36 -20.02 32.88
N ALA A 23 -7.22 -20.33 32.26
CA ALA A 23 -6.82 -19.85 30.94
C ALA A 23 -7.97 -19.87 29.92
N PRO A 24 -8.23 -18.78 29.18
CA PRO A 24 -8.99 -18.93 27.96
C PRO A 24 -8.04 -19.64 27.00
N SER A 25 -8.25 -20.95 26.84
CA SER A 25 -7.99 -21.60 25.58
C SER A 25 -8.55 -20.64 24.53
N ILE A 26 -7.66 -20.01 23.77
CA ILE A 26 -8.06 -19.33 22.54
C ILE A 26 -8.60 -20.46 21.68
N LEU A 27 -9.90 -20.69 21.78
CA LEU A 27 -10.67 -21.36 20.77
C LEU A 27 -10.21 -20.73 19.46
N SER A 28 -9.59 -21.53 18.59
CA SER A 28 -9.52 -21.25 17.16
C SER A 28 -10.96 -21.17 16.66
N ALA A 29 -11.62 -20.04 16.94
CA ALA A 29 -12.79 -19.64 16.21
C ALA A 29 -12.30 -19.48 14.78
N ASN A 30 -12.78 -20.33 13.87
CA ASN A 30 -12.69 -20.08 12.45
C ASN A 30 -13.46 -18.78 12.21
N VAL A 31 -12.77 -17.64 12.28
CA VAL A 31 -13.34 -16.34 11.96
C VAL A 31 -13.54 -16.33 10.46
N VAL A 32 -14.77 -16.60 10.03
CA VAL A 32 -15.18 -16.48 8.64
C VAL A 32 -15.60 -15.03 8.40
N PHE A 33 -14.86 -14.32 7.56
CA PHE A 33 -15.25 -12.98 7.12
C PHE A 33 -16.35 -13.11 6.05
N ASN A 34 -17.63 -12.98 6.46
CA ASN A 34 -18.79 -13.17 5.58
C ASN A 34 -18.90 -12.16 4.42
N LYS A 35 -18.17 -11.05 4.45
CA LYS A 35 -18.09 -10.09 3.33
C LYS A 35 -16.71 -10.24 2.67
N PRO A 36 -16.65 -10.35 1.32
CA PRO A 36 -15.36 -10.36 0.64
C PRO A 36 -14.62 -9.05 0.93
N MET A 37 -13.34 -9.18 1.28
CA MET A 37 -12.41 -8.06 1.27
C MET A 37 -12.13 -7.67 -0.18
N VAL A 38 -12.13 -6.37 -0.45
CA VAL A 38 -11.90 -5.81 -1.77
C VAL A 38 -10.48 -5.28 -1.85
N ALA A 39 -9.68 -5.86 -2.74
CA ALA A 39 -8.36 -5.34 -3.10
C ALA A 39 -8.43 -4.65 -4.47
N ALA A 40 -8.00 -3.40 -4.54
CA ALA A 40 -7.90 -2.64 -5.79
C ALA A 40 -6.44 -2.32 -6.08
N LEU A 41 -5.92 -2.87 -7.19
CA LEU A 41 -4.50 -2.76 -7.56
C LEU A 41 -4.39 -2.16 -8.94
N ASN A 42 -3.48 -1.20 -9.13
CA ASN A 42 -3.16 -0.70 -10.48
C ASN A 42 -2.00 -1.46 -11.14
N ALA A 43 -1.53 -2.52 -10.50
CA ALA A 43 -0.56 -3.46 -11.02
C ALA A 43 -1.26 -4.54 -11.88
N PRO A 44 -0.83 -4.75 -13.14
CA PRO A 44 -1.44 -5.74 -14.03
C PRO A 44 -1.30 -7.18 -13.50
N ALA A 45 -2.10 -8.10 -14.04
CA ALA A 45 -1.96 -9.52 -13.73
C ALA A 45 -0.54 -10.01 -14.07
N GLY A 46 0.06 -10.78 -13.16
CA GLY A 46 1.45 -11.24 -13.28
C GLY A 46 2.50 -10.27 -12.73
N ASP A 47 2.14 -9.02 -12.41
CA ASP A 47 3.02 -8.12 -11.67
C ASP A 47 3.30 -8.70 -10.26
N PRO A 48 4.55 -8.60 -9.73
CA PRO A 48 4.90 -9.10 -8.40
C PRO A 48 3.98 -8.60 -7.28
N THR A 49 3.47 -7.38 -7.40
CA THR A 49 2.50 -6.80 -6.45
C THR A 49 1.17 -7.52 -6.50
N ASN A 50 0.66 -7.76 -7.71
CA ASN A 50 -0.60 -8.46 -7.94
C ASN A 50 -0.52 -9.89 -7.40
N VAL A 51 0.57 -10.59 -7.71
CA VAL A 51 0.84 -11.96 -7.23
C VAL A 51 0.94 -12.00 -5.70
N SER A 52 1.64 -11.04 -5.09
CA SER A 52 1.82 -10.99 -3.63
C SER A 52 0.49 -10.79 -2.90
N ILE A 53 -0.38 -9.91 -3.39
CA ILE A 53 -1.67 -9.62 -2.76
C ILE A 53 -2.66 -10.76 -2.99
N ALA A 54 -2.67 -11.38 -4.17
CA ALA A 54 -3.48 -12.55 -4.44
C ALA A 54 -3.12 -13.76 -3.55
N ARG A 55 -1.89 -13.81 -2.99
CA ARG A 55 -1.42 -14.86 -2.07
C ARG A 55 -1.91 -14.68 -0.63
N ILE A 56 -2.42 -13.50 -0.26
CA ILE A 56 -2.80 -13.19 1.14
C ILE A 56 -3.77 -14.24 1.72
N PRO A 57 -4.87 -14.64 1.06
CA PRO A 57 -5.78 -15.65 1.61
C PRO A 57 -5.10 -16.97 1.95
N GLU A 58 -4.24 -17.47 1.05
CA GLU A 58 -3.50 -18.71 1.26
C GLU A 58 -2.55 -18.60 2.46
N LEU A 59 -1.80 -17.50 2.55
CA LEU A 59 -0.86 -17.27 3.65
C LEU A 59 -1.57 -17.13 5.00
N MET A 60 -2.70 -16.44 5.02
CA MET A 60 -3.50 -16.25 6.24
C MET A 60 -4.14 -17.55 6.70
N LYS A 61 -4.63 -18.37 5.77
CA LYS A 61 -5.12 -19.71 6.09
C LYS A 61 -4.02 -20.61 6.63
N LYS A 62 -2.85 -20.62 5.98
CA LYS A 62 -1.71 -21.46 6.37
C LYS A 62 -1.10 -21.06 7.72
N ASN A 63 -0.90 -19.76 7.93
CA ASN A 63 -0.11 -19.27 9.07
C ASN A 63 -0.97 -18.88 10.27
N ALA A 64 -2.24 -18.55 10.06
CA ALA A 64 -3.14 -18.04 11.10
C ALA A 64 -4.49 -18.79 11.18
N GLY A 65 -4.74 -19.78 10.31
CA GLY A 65 -6.02 -20.51 10.28
C GLY A 65 -7.20 -19.63 9.86
N LEU A 66 -6.96 -18.46 9.27
CA LEU A 66 -8.00 -17.50 8.88
C LEU A 66 -8.44 -17.71 7.43
N ASP A 67 -9.73 -17.95 7.23
CA ASP A 67 -10.33 -18.11 5.91
C ASP A 67 -10.79 -16.74 5.38
N LEU A 68 -9.91 -16.10 4.61
CA LEU A 68 -10.18 -14.79 4.00
C LEU A 68 -10.74 -14.95 2.59
N ASN A 69 -11.87 -14.31 2.31
CA ASN A 69 -12.36 -14.13 0.96
C ASN A 69 -11.84 -12.80 0.40
N LEU A 70 -10.84 -12.82 -0.47
CA LEU A 70 -10.26 -11.63 -1.09
C LEU A 70 -10.63 -11.55 -2.58
N GLN A 71 -11.28 -10.46 -2.96
CA GLN A 71 -11.59 -10.15 -4.34
C GLN A 71 -10.62 -9.09 -4.87
N VAL A 72 -9.77 -9.47 -5.82
CA VAL A 72 -8.83 -8.55 -6.48
C VAL A 72 -9.49 -7.97 -7.74
N PHE A 73 -9.64 -6.66 -7.76
CA PHE A 73 -10.19 -5.93 -8.90
C PHE A 73 -9.12 -5.65 -9.97
N PRO A 74 -9.48 -5.68 -11.26
CA PRO A 74 -8.55 -5.33 -12.33
C PRO A 74 -8.05 -3.89 -12.22
N PRO A 75 -6.86 -3.58 -12.76
CA PRO A 75 -6.30 -2.23 -12.76
C PRO A 75 -7.22 -1.16 -13.33
N ASN A 76 -7.21 0.04 -12.72
CA ASN A 76 -8.05 1.20 -13.03
C ASN A 76 -9.57 1.02 -12.92
N SER A 77 -10.08 -0.18 -12.62
CA SER A 77 -11.54 -0.39 -12.55
C SER A 77 -12.19 0.42 -11.43
N LEU A 78 -11.44 0.71 -10.36
CA LEU A 78 -11.88 1.47 -9.19
C LEU A 78 -11.17 2.83 -9.05
N GLY A 79 -10.55 3.32 -10.12
CA GLY A 79 -9.85 4.62 -10.15
C GLY A 79 -8.33 4.50 -10.24
N ASN A 80 -7.65 5.65 -10.22
CA ASN A 80 -6.18 5.69 -10.20
C ASN A 80 -5.65 5.47 -8.77
N ASP A 81 -4.33 5.34 -8.62
CA ASP A 81 -3.70 4.99 -7.34
C ASP A 81 -4.13 5.88 -6.16
N VAL A 82 -4.20 7.18 -6.37
CA VAL A 82 -4.61 8.14 -5.34
C VAL A 82 -6.08 7.91 -4.96
N ASN A 83 -6.96 7.77 -5.95
CA ASN A 83 -8.39 7.55 -5.67
C ASN A 83 -8.66 6.22 -4.98
N VAL A 84 -7.89 5.19 -5.33
CA VAL A 84 -7.99 3.88 -4.69
C VAL A 84 -7.50 3.97 -3.24
N LEU A 85 -6.40 4.66 -2.97
CA LEU A 85 -5.89 4.88 -1.61
C LEU A 85 -6.88 5.70 -0.75
N GLU A 86 -7.46 6.78 -1.31
CA GLU A 86 -8.57 7.52 -0.68
C GLU A 86 -9.80 6.65 -0.44
N SER A 87 -10.09 5.71 -1.35
CA SER A 87 -11.19 4.76 -1.17
C SER A 87 -10.94 3.79 -0.02
N VAL A 88 -9.67 3.43 0.26
CA VAL A 88 -9.31 2.68 1.46
C VAL A 88 -9.53 3.52 2.71
N GLN A 89 -9.11 4.78 2.71
CA GLN A 89 -9.31 5.69 3.84
C GLN A 89 -10.80 5.83 4.21
N ASN A 90 -11.69 5.81 3.21
CA ASN A 90 -13.14 5.91 3.39
C ASN A 90 -13.85 4.56 3.60
N GLY A 91 -13.12 3.44 3.57
CA GLY A 91 -13.67 2.09 3.79
C GLY A 91 -14.49 1.50 2.63
N PHE A 92 -14.35 2.05 1.41
CA PHE A 92 -14.97 1.49 0.21
C PHE A 92 -14.16 0.33 -0.40
N VAL A 93 -12.84 0.38 -0.24
CA VAL A 93 -11.87 -0.66 -0.62
C VAL A 93 -11.12 -1.08 0.64
N ASP A 94 -10.81 -2.35 0.81
CA ASP A 94 -10.12 -2.84 2.01
C ASP A 94 -8.60 -2.83 1.85
N ILE A 95 -8.09 -3.11 0.65
CA ILE A 95 -6.65 -3.18 0.36
C ILE A 95 -6.32 -2.44 -0.93
N SER A 96 -5.25 -1.65 -0.90
CA SER A 96 -4.64 -1.08 -2.09
C SER A 96 -3.13 -1.25 -2.05
N SER A 97 -2.50 -1.23 -3.22
CA SER A 97 -1.05 -1.15 -3.33
C SER A 97 -0.66 0.19 -3.92
N ASN A 98 0.24 0.88 -3.22
CA ASN A 98 0.68 2.23 -3.57
C ASN A 98 2.18 2.34 -3.40
N ALA A 99 2.82 3.12 -4.27
CA ALA A 99 4.17 3.58 -4.04
C ALA A 99 4.18 4.57 -2.85
N THR A 100 5.28 4.60 -2.11
CA THR A 100 5.60 5.59 -1.06
C THR A 100 5.24 7.02 -1.48
N ALA A 101 5.60 7.42 -2.71
CA ALA A 101 5.24 8.72 -3.28
C ALA A 101 3.74 9.08 -3.25
N GLN A 102 2.83 8.10 -3.29
CA GLN A 102 1.39 8.34 -3.29
C GLN A 102 0.84 8.64 -1.89
N PHE A 103 1.56 8.26 -0.83
CA PHE A 103 1.18 8.58 0.55
C PHE A 103 1.32 10.08 0.87
N SER A 104 2.06 10.84 0.04
CA SER A 104 2.20 12.31 0.13
C SER A 104 0.87 13.08 0.09
N VAL A 105 -0.22 12.44 -0.36
CA VAL A 105 -1.57 13.03 -0.28
C VAL A 105 -2.09 13.16 1.15
N PHE A 106 -1.51 12.41 2.09
CA PHE A 106 -1.82 12.48 3.52
C PHE A 106 -0.63 12.97 4.34
N ASP A 107 0.56 12.40 4.11
CA ASP A 107 1.79 12.74 4.84
C ASP A 107 3.03 12.35 4.03
N ASP A 108 4.06 13.19 4.08
CA ASP A 108 5.35 12.97 3.41
C ASP A 108 6.34 12.13 4.23
N ILE A 109 5.91 11.54 5.34
CA ILE A 109 6.76 10.76 6.26
C ILE A 109 7.54 9.61 5.59
N PHE A 110 7.05 9.07 4.48
CA PHE A 110 7.75 8.02 3.70
C PHE A 110 8.66 8.56 2.59
N ALA A 111 8.75 9.88 2.41
CA ALA A 111 9.52 10.49 1.32
C ALA A 111 11.02 10.15 1.38
N PHE A 112 11.57 9.84 2.56
CA PHE A 112 12.97 9.42 2.70
C PHE A 112 13.29 8.15 1.88
N ALA A 113 12.31 7.26 1.68
CA ALA A 113 12.50 6.04 0.91
C ALA A 113 12.56 6.31 -0.62
N ASP A 114 12.10 7.48 -1.05
CA ASP A 114 12.11 7.91 -2.46
C ASP A 114 13.34 8.76 -2.82
N LEU A 115 14.22 9.04 -1.86
CA LEU A 115 15.41 9.85 -2.11
C LEU A 115 16.30 9.19 -3.17
N PRO A 116 16.71 9.94 -4.22
CA PRO A 116 17.51 9.38 -5.30
C PRO A 116 18.82 8.85 -4.76
N TYR A 117 19.15 7.60 -5.10
CA TYR A 117 20.41 6.93 -4.73
C TYR A 117 20.63 6.69 -3.23
N ALA A 118 19.67 7.01 -2.35
CA ALA A 118 19.79 6.75 -0.92
C ALA A 118 19.80 5.26 -0.58
N VAL A 119 19.16 4.44 -1.43
CA VAL A 119 19.11 2.98 -1.31
C VAL A 119 19.95 2.36 -2.42
N PRO A 120 21.19 1.91 -2.15
CA PRO A 120 22.16 1.54 -3.19
C PRO A 120 21.95 0.13 -3.76
N SER A 121 21.18 -0.73 -3.08
CA SER A 121 21.01 -2.12 -3.48
C SER A 121 19.68 -2.70 -2.97
N TRP A 122 19.27 -3.82 -3.55
CA TRP A 122 18.06 -4.52 -3.12
C TRP A 122 18.17 -4.97 -1.65
N ASP A 123 19.33 -5.45 -1.23
CA ASP A 123 19.58 -5.83 0.17
C ASP A 123 19.47 -4.63 1.12
N ALA A 124 19.97 -3.46 0.70
CA ALA A 124 19.80 -2.24 1.48
C ALA A 124 18.32 -1.84 1.58
N ALA A 125 17.54 -2.00 0.50
CA ALA A 125 16.09 -1.76 0.51
C ALA A 125 15.39 -2.70 1.50
N MET A 126 15.71 -3.99 1.46
CA MET A 126 15.13 -4.99 2.36
C MET A 126 15.50 -4.74 3.83
N LYS A 127 16.72 -4.27 4.10
CA LYS A 127 17.13 -3.83 5.46
C LYS A 127 16.35 -2.60 5.90
N LEU A 128 16.19 -1.61 5.03
CA LEU A 128 15.42 -0.40 5.31
C LEU A 128 13.98 -0.74 5.71
N PHE A 129 13.28 -1.54 4.91
CA PHE A 129 11.90 -1.93 5.16
C PHE A 129 11.70 -2.83 6.40
N LYS A 130 12.77 -3.42 6.93
CA LYS A 130 12.78 -4.21 8.17
C LYS A 130 13.36 -3.46 9.36
N SER A 131 13.76 -2.20 9.19
CA SER A 131 14.42 -1.42 10.22
C SER A 131 13.44 -0.82 11.23
N ASP A 132 13.96 -0.50 12.42
CA ASP A 132 13.22 0.25 13.44
C ASP A 132 12.77 1.62 12.91
N LEU A 133 13.55 2.25 12.04
CA LEU A 133 13.17 3.49 11.37
C LEU A 133 11.87 3.32 10.58
N TRP A 134 11.79 2.30 9.72
CA TRP A 134 10.57 2.06 8.92
C TRP A 134 9.35 1.80 9.80
N LYS A 135 9.54 1.02 10.88
CA LYS A 135 8.50 0.74 11.87
C LYS A 135 8.04 2.03 12.56
N GLU A 136 8.96 2.85 13.06
CA GLU A 136 8.66 4.12 13.73
C GLU A 136 7.91 5.09 12.80
N GLN A 137 8.36 5.24 11.55
CA GLN A 137 7.67 6.10 10.57
C GLN A 137 6.28 5.57 10.23
N THR A 138 6.11 4.25 10.16
CA THR A 138 4.80 3.61 9.95
C THR A 138 3.85 3.88 11.12
N GLU A 139 4.32 3.72 12.36
CA GLU A 139 3.51 3.99 13.55
C GLU A 139 3.08 5.46 13.64
N LYS A 140 3.98 6.39 13.30
CA LYS A 140 3.67 7.82 13.21
C LYS A 140 2.64 8.11 12.12
N PHE A 141 2.78 7.52 10.94
CA PHE A 141 1.81 7.65 9.87
C PHE A 141 0.42 7.17 10.29
N GLU A 142 0.33 5.97 10.88
CA GLU A 142 -0.94 5.40 11.33
C GLU A 142 -1.55 6.19 12.49
N ALA A 143 -0.74 6.83 13.34
CA ALA A 143 -1.23 7.73 14.37
C ALA A 143 -1.82 9.03 13.78
N ALA A 144 -1.20 9.57 12.72
CA ALA A 144 -1.69 10.75 12.00
C ALA A 144 -2.93 10.44 11.14
N VAL A 145 -2.99 9.24 10.57
CA VAL A 145 -4.07 8.79 9.67
C VAL A 145 -4.68 7.48 10.21
N PRO A 146 -5.46 7.53 11.30
CA PRO A 146 -5.93 6.33 12.02
C PRO A 146 -6.92 5.47 11.23
N THR A 147 -7.43 5.97 10.11
CA THR A 147 -8.28 5.24 9.17
C THR A 147 -7.50 4.33 8.22
N LEU A 148 -6.16 4.42 8.20
CA LEU A 148 -5.30 3.61 7.35
C LEU A 148 -4.38 2.71 8.17
N LYS A 149 -4.12 1.52 7.64
CA LYS A 149 -3.09 0.61 8.12
C LYS A 149 -2.11 0.31 7.00
N VAL A 150 -0.82 0.43 7.29
CA VAL A 150 0.25 0.19 6.32
C VAL A 150 0.67 -1.27 6.45
N LEU A 151 0.39 -2.04 5.40
CA LEU A 151 0.84 -3.41 5.31
C LEU A 151 2.34 -3.48 4.98
N PRO A 152 3.02 -4.60 5.31
CA PRO A 152 4.41 -4.78 4.94
C PRO A 152 4.65 -4.53 3.44
N PRO A 153 5.75 -3.86 3.06
CA PRO A 153 6.03 -3.55 1.68
C PRO A 153 6.23 -4.83 0.87
N VAL A 154 5.68 -4.85 -0.33
CA VAL A 154 5.85 -5.92 -1.32
C VAL A 154 6.79 -5.45 -2.42
N GLY A 155 7.57 -6.37 -2.98
CA GLY A 155 8.49 -6.03 -4.07
C GLY A 155 7.73 -5.61 -5.33
N ALA A 156 8.04 -4.44 -5.87
CA ALA A 156 7.39 -3.87 -7.07
C ALA A 156 8.18 -4.11 -8.38
N GLY A 157 9.05 -5.13 -8.42
CA GLY A 157 9.81 -5.49 -9.62
C GLY A 157 11.16 -4.79 -9.81
N GLY A 158 11.65 -4.03 -8.82
CA GLY A 158 13.04 -3.53 -8.79
C GLY A 158 13.17 -2.00 -8.70
N PHE A 159 14.36 -1.49 -9.05
CA PHE A 159 14.66 -0.06 -9.07
C PHE A 159 14.06 0.65 -10.28
N ARG A 160 13.66 1.91 -10.12
CA ARG A 160 13.12 2.73 -11.20
C ARG A 160 14.21 3.14 -12.17
N LEU A 161 13.93 2.97 -13.46
CA LEU A 161 14.79 3.39 -14.56
C LEU A 161 14.06 4.42 -15.42
N LEU A 162 14.79 5.45 -15.86
CA LEU A 162 14.33 6.35 -16.91
C LEU A 162 14.68 5.73 -18.27
N TRP A 163 13.72 5.67 -19.17
CA TRP A 163 13.90 5.13 -20.52
C TRP A 163 13.07 5.95 -21.52
N ASN A 164 13.44 5.87 -22.80
CA ASN A 164 12.70 6.37 -23.95
C ASN A 164 13.01 5.46 -25.16
N ASP A 165 12.33 5.70 -26.28
CA ASP A 165 12.60 5.02 -27.55
C ASP A 165 13.50 5.84 -28.51
N ASP A 166 13.83 7.08 -28.15
CA ASP A 166 14.52 8.03 -29.03
C ASP A 166 16.04 7.87 -29.00
N ARG A 167 16.63 7.74 -27.80
CA ARG A 167 18.10 7.72 -27.63
C ARG A 167 18.53 7.16 -26.27
N PRO A 168 19.74 6.58 -26.18
CA PRO A 168 20.32 6.22 -24.89
C PRO A 168 20.40 7.41 -23.92
N LEU A 169 20.09 7.16 -22.64
CA LEU A 169 20.24 8.11 -21.54
C LEU A 169 21.30 7.57 -20.58
N LYS A 170 22.48 8.18 -20.53
CA LYS A 170 23.64 7.68 -19.74
C LYS A 170 24.07 8.64 -18.65
N THR A 171 23.79 9.93 -18.81
CA THR A 171 24.18 10.99 -17.90
C THR A 171 22.99 11.90 -17.58
N PRO A 172 23.00 12.62 -16.44
CA PRO A 172 21.98 13.62 -16.15
C PRO A 172 21.78 14.66 -17.27
N ALA A 173 22.84 15.03 -17.99
CA ALA A 173 22.77 15.98 -19.10
C ALA A 173 21.88 15.49 -20.25
N ASP A 174 21.75 14.17 -20.43
CA ASP A 174 20.91 13.59 -21.50
C ASP A 174 19.41 13.82 -21.26
N VAL A 175 19.02 14.19 -20.04
CA VAL A 175 17.63 14.49 -19.64
C VAL A 175 17.23 15.93 -20.00
N ASN A 176 18.19 16.79 -20.33
CA ASN A 176 17.93 18.20 -20.67
C ASN A 176 16.89 18.33 -21.81
N GLY A 177 15.81 19.07 -21.54
CA GLY A 177 14.71 19.30 -22.48
C GLY A 177 13.82 18.09 -22.73
N LEU A 178 14.09 16.92 -22.14
CA LEU A 178 13.32 15.72 -22.33
C LEU A 178 11.94 15.86 -21.65
N LYS A 179 10.87 15.61 -22.41
CA LYS A 179 9.50 15.52 -21.89
C LYS A 179 9.16 14.05 -21.69
N PHE A 180 8.75 13.69 -20.49
CA PHE A 180 8.41 12.30 -20.20
C PHE A 180 7.39 12.18 -19.08
N ARG A 181 6.74 11.02 -19.02
CA ARG A 181 5.80 10.70 -17.95
C ARG A 181 6.54 10.39 -16.66
N SER A 182 6.04 10.92 -15.55
CA SER A 182 6.49 10.59 -14.20
C SER A 182 5.31 10.22 -13.29
N THR A 183 5.64 9.69 -12.11
CA THR A 183 4.67 9.56 -11.00
C THR A 183 4.48 10.92 -10.31
N ARG A 184 3.47 11.03 -9.45
CA ARG A 184 3.23 12.19 -8.59
C ARG A 184 4.22 12.29 -7.41
N SER A 185 5.46 11.84 -7.57
CA SER A 185 6.50 11.94 -6.53
C SER A 185 7.11 13.35 -6.54
N PRO A 186 6.97 14.16 -5.47
CA PRO A 186 7.60 15.48 -5.40
C PRO A 186 9.12 15.40 -5.56
N ILE A 187 9.75 14.39 -4.95
CA ILE A 187 11.19 14.14 -5.04
C ILE A 187 11.62 13.80 -6.48
N GLY A 188 10.91 12.90 -7.15
CA GLY A 188 11.21 12.55 -8.54
C GLY A 188 11.04 13.75 -9.48
N GLN A 189 10.02 14.57 -9.26
CA GLN A 189 9.80 15.81 -10.02
C GLN A 189 10.95 16.79 -9.82
N ALA A 190 11.40 16.99 -8.57
CA ALA A 190 12.50 17.87 -8.24
C ALA A 190 13.83 17.40 -8.87
N LEU A 191 14.14 16.10 -8.78
CA LEU A 191 15.34 15.51 -9.36
C LEU A 191 15.44 15.81 -10.86
N PHE A 192 14.40 15.48 -11.62
CA PHE A 192 14.45 15.62 -13.06
C PHE A 192 14.37 17.07 -13.54
N LYS A 193 13.67 17.94 -12.81
CA LYS A 193 13.72 19.40 -13.06
C LYS A 193 15.11 19.97 -12.80
N ALA A 194 15.83 19.49 -11.79
CA ALA A 194 17.21 19.89 -11.52
C ALA A 194 18.17 19.48 -12.65
N TRP A 195 17.84 18.44 -13.41
CA TRP A 195 18.55 18.05 -14.63
C TRP A 195 17.99 18.69 -15.91
N ASN A 196 17.21 19.76 -15.75
CA ASN A 196 16.55 20.51 -16.84
C ASN A 196 15.60 19.66 -17.72
N GLY A 197 15.08 18.56 -17.17
CA GLY A 197 14.02 17.76 -17.78
C GLY A 197 12.63 18.34 -17.52
N ASN A 198 11.64 17.80 -18.23
CA ASN A 198 10.24 18.18 -18.11
C ASN A 198 9.35 16.97 -17.77
N PRO A 199 9.42 16.48 -16.51
CA PRO A 199 8.58 15.39 -16.02
C PRO A 199 7.11 15.84 -15.93
N THR A 200 6.21 15.08 -16.55
CA THR A 200 4.76 15.31 -16.45
C THR A 200 4.11 14.21 -15.62
N PRO A 201 3.53 14.52 -14.44
CA PRO A 201 2.87 13.52 -13.61
C PRO A 201 1.61 12.98 -14.28
N ILE A 202 1.65 11.73 -14.71
CA ILE A 202 0.52 11.02 -15.34
C ILE A 202 0.34 9.68 -14.64
N SER A 203 -0.90 9.24 -14.42
CA SER A 203 -1.20 7.91 -13.85
C SER A 203 -0.59 6.79 -14.72
N PHE A 204 -0.14 5.71 -14.08
CA PHE A 204 0.67 4.64 -14.69
C PHE A 204 0.05 4.07 -15.97
N LEU A 205 -1.24 3.77 -15.95
CA LEU A 205 -1.92 3.13 -17.07
C LEU A 205 -2.56 4.12 -18.07
N LYS A 206 -2.54 5.42 -17.79
CA LYS A 206 -2.86 6.46 -18.81
C LYS A 206 -1.69 6.70 -19.77
N HIS A 207 -0.52 6.16 -19.47
CA HIS A 207 0.61 6.12 -20.38
C HIS A 207 0.36 5.04 -21.44
N LYS A 208 -0.19 5.42 -22.59
CA LYS A 208 -0.06 4.58 -23.80
C LYS A 208 1.40 4.67 -24.24
N ARG A 209 2.05 3.52 -24.47
CA ARG A 209 3.28 3.45 -25.27
C ARG A 209 2.97 4.18 -26.58
N ARG A 210 3.65 5.30 -26.82
CA ARG A 210 3.70 5.90 -28.15
C ARG A 210 4.96 5.38 -28.79
#